data_AF-A0A5C6D339-F1
#
_entry.id   AF-A0A5C6D339-F1
#
_cell.length_a   1.000
_cell.length_b   1.000
_cell.length_c   1.000
_cell.angle_alpha   90.00
_cell.angle_beta   90.00
_cell.angle_gamma   90.00
#
_symmetry.space_group_name_H-M   'P 1'
#
loop_
_entity.id
_entity.type
_entity.pdbx_description
1 polymer ?
#
loop_
_entity_poly.entity_id
_entity_poly.type
_entity_poly.pdbx_seq_one_letter_code
_entity_poly.pdbx_strand_id
1 'polypeptide(L)'
;MATDNPEPAKQVAAPLPPGWLSRWPAVTFLFPFAVFMLIGSLEPTPPKPISNNGLIEETSVENPLDQVLEAPEADEYSSNEVGLIPKIPYTYYPWVYSLKIALTAVAMVLVWPGYRTFPWQVTWLSVAVGVVGVVLWVLLCHLRLEPSIIGPLDRFLGGFIPGREPGDTPTIGLLGILGTGERSAFNPLEQMANQPAAAWAFLLVRFIGLALIVPVIEEFFLRGFLMRFVMHQQWWQVPFGEVDGTALLVGTLVPMMMHPGELLAAAVWFSMVTWLMLRTRNIWDCVVAHGVTNLLLGIYVVLFDQWQLM
;
A
#
# COMPACT_ATOMS: atom_id res chain seq x y z
N MET A 1 -15.88 0.78 -50.62
CA MET A 1 -14.53 0.44 -50.15
C MET A 1 -14.65 0.17 -48.66
N ALA A 2 -14.66 -1.10 -48.27
CA ALA A 2 -14.48 -1.47 -46.87
C ALA A 2 -13.02 -1.15 -46.52
N THR A 3 -12.82 -0.26 -45.55
CA THR A 3 -11.49 -0.03 -44.98
C THR A 3 -11.14 -1.28 -44.18
N ASP A 4 -10.28 -2.14 -44.73
CA ASP A 4 -9.54 -3.14 -43.96
C ASP A 4 -8.77 -2.37 -42.90
N ASN A 5 -9.35 -2.24 -41.70
CA ASN A 5 -8.57 -1.87 -40.54
C ASN A 5 -7.61 -3.03 -40.32
N PRO A 6 -6.28 -2.82 -40.40
CA PRO A 6 -5.34 -3.88 -40.11
C PRO A 6 -5.64 -4.39 -38.70
N GLU A 7 -5.86 -5.70 -38.60
CA GLU A 7 -6.04 -6.38 -37.32
C GLU A 7 -4.86 -5.96 -36.42
N PRO A 8 -5.11 -5.43 -35.20
CA PRO A 8 -4.05 -4.93 -34.36
C PRO A 8 -3.03 -6.05 -34.15
N ALA A 9 -1.76 -5.77 -34.44
CA ALA A 9 -0.69 -6.75 -34.37
C ALA A 9 -0.76 -7.52 -33.03
N LYS A 10 -0.92 -8.84 -33.12
CA LYS A 10 -1.13 -9.71 -31.96
C LYS A 10 0.06 -9.55 -31.01
N GLN A 11 -0.18 -8.98 -29.83
CA GLN A 11 0.89 -8.69 -28.91
C GLN A 11 1.47 -10.00 -28.36
N VAL A 12 2.80 -10.07 -28.25
CA VAL A 12 3.51 -11.25 -27.75
C VAL A 12 3.85 -11.04 -26.29
N ALA A 13 3.75 -12.09 -25.48
CA ALA A 13 4.18 -12.02 -24.09
C ALA A 13 5.66 -11.70 -23.96
N ALA A 14 6.01 -10.95 -22.92
CA ALA A 14 7.41 -10.67 -22.60
C ALA A 14 8.15 -12.01 -22.44
N PRO A 15 9.34 -12.16 -23.06
CA PRO A 15 10.09 -13.39 -22.96
C PRO A 15 10.46 -13.67 -21.51
N LEU A 16 10.61 -14.94 -21.16
CA LEU A 16 11.14 -15.31 -19.85
C LEU A 16 12.60 -14.81 -19.72
N PRO A 17 12.99 -14.31 -18.54
CA PRO A 17 14.37 -13.86 -18.32
C PRO A 17 15.38 -15.00 -18.49
N PRO A 18 16.61 -14.69 -18.94
CA PRO A 18 17.66 -15.69 -19.07
C PRO A 18 18.08 -16.25 -17.70
N GLY A 19 18.68 -17.44 -17.71
CA GLY A 19 19.22 -18.07 -16.50
C GLY A 19 18.16 -18.78 -15.66
N TRP A 20 18.30 -18.71 -14.34
CA TRP A 20 17.51 -19.49 -13.38
C TRP A 20 16.06 -19.01 -13.24
N LEU A 21 15.80 -17.73 -13.54
CA LEU A 21 14.47 -17.12 -13.45
C LEU A 21 13.49 -17.70 -14.49
N SER A 22 13.98 -18.25 -15.61
CA SER A 22 13.12 -18.94 -16.59
C SER A 22 12.49 -20.22 -16.04
N ARG A 23 13.14 -20.89 -15.08
CA ARG A 23 12.61 -22.10 -14.43
C ARG A 23 11.46 -21.79 -13.47
N TRP A 24 11.47 -20.59 -12.90
CA TRP A 24 10.49 -20.13 -11.91
C TRP A 24 9.96 -18.75 -12.29
N PRO A 25 9.10 -18.63 -13.33
CA PRO A 25 8.66 -17.34 -13.87
C PRO A 25 8.05 -16.40 -12.83
N ALA A 26 7.42 -16.95 -11.78
CA ALA A 26 6.77 -16.17 -10.74
C ALA A 26 7.75 -15.39 -9.84
N VAL A 27 9.00 -15.84 -9.73
CA VAL A 27 9.98 -15.26 -8.78
C VAL A 27 10.22 -13.78 -9.05
N THR A 28 10.28 -13.38 -10.32
CA THR A 28 10.45 -11.97 -10.72
C THR A 28 9.38 -11.06 -10.11
N PHE A 29 8.16 -11.55 -9.96
CA PHE A 29 7.00 -10.77 -9.56
C PHE A 29 6.66 -10.94 -8.08
N LEU A 30 6.90 -12.13 -7.52
CA LEU A 30 6.53 -12.47 -6.15
C LEU A 30 7.63 -12.18 -5.13
N PHE A 31 8.90 -12.42 -5.47
CA PHE A 31 9.96 -12.43 -4.45
C PHE A 31 10.19 -11.06 -3.79
N PRO A 32 10.34 -9.95 -4.54
CA PRO A 32 10.48 -8.63 -3.91
C PRO A 32 9.26 -8.21 -3.09
N PHE A 33 8.05 -8.51 -3.59
CA PHE A 33 6.80 -8.25 -2.87
C PHE A 33 6.72 -9.06 -1.58
N ALA A 34 7.05 -10.35 -1.63
CA ALA A 34 7.07 -11.22 -0.44
C ALA A 34 8.09 -10.75 0.60
N VAL A 35 9.28 -10.31 0.19
CA VAL A 35 10.28 -9.72 1.11
C VAL A 35 9.71 -8.45 1.76
N PHE A 36 9.10 -7.57 0.97
CA PHE A 36 8.47 -6.35 1.51
C PHE A 36 7.39 -6.67 2.55
N MET A 37 6.51 -7.62 2.23
CA MET A 37 5.43 -8.05 3.13
C MET A 37 5.96 -8.73 4.41
N LEU A 38 6.97 -9.59 4.28
CA LEU A 38 7.54 -10.34 5.40
C LEU A 38 8.26 -9.43 6.40
N ILE A 39 9.01 -8.44 5.93
CA ILE A 39 9.68 -7.49 6.83
C ILE A 39 8.66 -6.46 7.34
N GLY A 40 7.68 -6.08 6.51
CA GLY A 40 6.60 -5.18 6.90
C GLY A 40 5.75 -5.71 8.05
N SER A 41 5.55 -7.03 8.16
CA SER A 41 4.82 -7.61 9.31
C SER A 41 5.56 -7.51 10.64
N LEU A 42 6.82 -7.08 10.62
CA LEU A 42 7.63 -6.81 11.81
C LEU A 42 7.61 -5.32 12.19
N GLU A 43 6.92 -4.46 11.43
CA GLU A 43 6.88 -3.02 11.72
C GLU A 43 6.22 -2.75 13.07
N PRO A 44 6.87 -1.94 13.93
CA PRO A 44 6.24 -1.45 15.15
C PRO A 44 4.96 -0.66 14.83
N THR A 45 3.86 -0.98 15.50
CA THR A 45 2.62 -0.21 15.42
C THR A 45 2.65 0.95 16.42
N PRO A 46 1.97 2.06 16.09
CA PRO A 46 1.86 3.17 17.02
C PRO A 46 1.16 2.70 18.30
N PRO A 47 1.55 3.23 19.46
CA PRO A 47 0.89 2.87 20.70
C PRO A 47 -0.59 3.29 20.67
N LYS A 48 -1.49 2.37 21.04
CA LYS A 48 -2.92 2.67 21.13
C LYS A 48 -3.16 3.59 22.34
N PRO A 49 -3.93 4.67 22.20
CA PRO A 49 -4.34 5.45 23.36
C PRO A 49 -5.12 4.56 24.34
N ILE A 50 -4.88 4.74 25.64
CA ILE A 50 -5.61 4.02 26.68
C ILE A 50 -7.10 4.38 26.52
N SER A 51 -7.91 3.40 26.12
CA SER A 51 -9.36 3.54 26.19
C SER A 51 -9.76 3.42 27.66
N ASN A 52 -9.95 4.55 28.34
CA ASN A 52 -10.52 4.59 29.69
C ASN A 52 -12.01 4.20 29.64
N ASN A 53 -12.29 2.93 29.37
CA ASN A 53 -13.62 2.32 29.52
C ASN A 53 -13.73 1.55 30.85
N GLY A 54 -13.24 2.16 31.93
CA GLY A 54 -13.33 1.63 33.28
C GLY A 54 -13.63 2.72 34.30
N LEU A 55 -14.90 2.85 34.66
CA LEU A 55 -15.45 3.51 35.86
C LEU A 55 -14.99 4.96 36.12
N ILE A 56 -15.91 5.89 35.86
CA ILE A 56 -15.92 7.20 36.53
C ILE A 56 -16.13 6.92 38.03
N GLU A 57 -15.07 6.90 38.82
CA GLU A 57 -15.13 7.20 40.24
C GLU A 57 -14.91 8.71 40.40
N GLU A 58 -15.99 9.43 40.72
CA GLU A 58 -15.91 10.82 41.13
C GLU A 58 -15.01 10.94 42.37
N THR A 59 -13.79 11.46 42.21
CA THR A 59 -13.11 12.08 43.35
C THR A 59 -12.19 13.24 42.94
N SER A 60 -12.52 14.40 43.51
CA SER A 60 -11.71 15.60 43.74
C SER A 60 -11.17 16.40 42.55
N VAL A 61 -11.60 17.66 42.55
CA VAL A 61 -11.15 18.80 41.74
C VAL A 61 -9.65 19.03 41.89
N GLU A 62 -8.89 18.84 40.82
CA GLU A 62 -7.53 19.37 40.66
C GLU A 62 -7.47 20.45 39.57
N ASN A 63 -6.55 21.37 39.77
CA ASN A 63 -6.47 22.70 39.17
C ASN A 63 -6.11 22.62 37.66
N PRO A 64 -6.75 23.38 36.75
CA PRO A 64 -6.51 23.26 35.29
C PRO A 64 -5.10 23.61 34.81
N LEU A 65 -4.24 24.12 35.69
CA LEU A 65 -2.86 24.51 35.36
C LEU A 65 -1.84 23.37 35.48
N ASP A 66 -2.17 22.28 36.17
CA ASP A 66 -1.26 21.15 36.35
C ASP A 66 -1.34 20.14 35.19
N GLN A 67 -2.47 20.09 34.46
CA GLN A 67 -2.66 19.23 33.28
C GLN A 67 -1.88 19.65 32.03
N VAL A 68 -1.30 20.85 32.00
CA VAL A 68 -0.55 21.37 30.83
C VAL A 68 0.93 20.98 30.88
N LEU A 69 1.43 20.48 32.02
CA LEU A 69 2.86 20.22 32.24
C LEU A 69 3.26 18.73 32.20
N GLU A 70 2.31 17.80 32.17
CA GLU A 70 2.60 16.37 32.07
C GLU A 70 2.18 15.86 30.70
N ALA A 71 3.09 15.99 29.72
CA ALA A 71 3.07 15.08 28.59
C ALA A 71 3.28 13.65 29.15
N PRO A 72 2.48 12.65 28.74
CA PRO A 72 2.69 11.30 29.24
C PRO A 72 4.11 10.85 28.92
N GLU A 73 4.88 10.47 29.94
CA GLU A 73 6.16 9.81 29.74
C GLU A 73 5.92 8.55 28.88
N ALA A 74 6.87 8.26 27.99
CA ALA A 74 6.77 7.23 26.95
C ALA A 74 6.58 5.79 27.47
N ASP A 75 6.50 5.59 28.78
CA ASP A 75 6.55 4.29 29.45
C ASP A 75 5.18 3.78 29.95
N GLU A 76 4.11 4.57 29.85
CA GLU A 76 2.76 4.14 30.26
C GLU A 76 1.95 3.55 29.10
N TYR A 77 2.45 2.46 28.50
CA TYR A 77 1.74 1.75 27.43
C TYR A 77 1.61 0.24 27.72
N SER A 78 0.37 -0.24 27.63
CA SER A 78 -0.09 -1.60 27.93
C SER A 78 0.84 -2.70 27.41
N SER A 79 1.48 -3.42 28.34
CA SER A 79 2.31 -4.60 28.11
C SER A 79 1.52 -5.91 27.87
N ASN A 80 0.19 -5.86 27.75
CA ASN A 80 -0.65 -7.05 27.95
C ASN A 80 -1.43 -7.53 26.70
N GLU A 81 -0.87 -7.40 25.49
CA GLU A 81 -1.37 -8.16 24.32
C GLU A 81 -0.38 -9.29 23.98
N VAL A 82 -0.74 -10.53 24.35
CA VAL A 82 0.02 -11.76 24.03
C VAL A 82 -0.14 -12.09 22.55
N GLY A 83 0.69 -11.48 21.71
CA GLY A 83 0.89 -11.89 20.31
C GLY A 83 1.96 -12.99 20.20
N LEU A 84 1.90 -13.80 19.14
CA LEU A 84 2.87 -14.87 18.87
C LEU A 84 4.31 -14.37 18.59
N ILE A 85 4.48 -13.06 18.36
CA ILE A 85 5.75 -12.41 18.00
C ILE A 85 5.99 -11.28 19.02
N PRO A 86 7.19 -11.18 19.64
CA PRO A 86 7.52 -10.08 20.52
C PRO A 86 7.38 -8.73 19.79
N LYS A 87 6.53 -7.84 20.30
CA LYS A 87 6.31 -6.51 19.70
C LYS A 87 7.57 -5.64 19.87
N ILE A 88 8.12 -5.18 18.75
CA ILE A 88 9.27 -4.27 18.73
C ILE A 88 8.79 -2.88 19.14
N PRO A 89 9.52 -2.14 20.01
CA PRO A 89 9.13 -0.78 20.41
C PRO A 89 9.04 0.18 19.21
N TYR A 90 8.10 1.13 19.27
CA TYR A 90 7.83 2.10 18.20
C TYR A 90 9.05 2.96 17.84
N THR A 91 9.94 3.19 18.79
CA THR A 91 11.23 3.90 18.60
C THR A 91 12.15 3.24 17.58
N TYR A 92 12.01 1.92 17.33
CA TYR A 92 12.79 1.20 16.32
C TYR A 92 12.16 1.23 14.93
N TYR A 93 11.00 1.88 14.75
CA TYR A 93 10.32 1.97 13.47
C TYR A 93 11.24 2.46 12.33
N PRO A 94 12.07 3.52 12.49
CA PRO A 94 12.97 3.96 11.43
C PRO A 94 13.95 2.89 10.95
N TRP A 95 14.45 2.07 11.88
CA TRP A 95 15.40 1.01 11.58
C TRP A 95 14.75 -0.17 10.86
N VAL A 96 13.60 -0.63 11.36
CA VAL A 96 12.85 -1.75 10.75
C VAL A 96 12.38 -1.36 9.35
N TYR A 97 11.83 -0.17 9.18
CA TYR A 97 11.40 0.32 7.88
C TYR A 97 12.58 0.49 6.91
N SER A 98 13.70 1.06 7.37
CA SER A 98 14.89 1.21 6.50
C SER A 98 15.44 -0.15 6.06
N LEU A 99 15.45 -1.13 6.96
CA LEU A 99 15.84 -2.51 6.65
C LEU A 99 14.87 -3.15 5.64
N LYS A 100 13.55 -2.95 5.79
CA LYS A 100 12.54 -3.38 4.81
C LYS A 100 12.89 -2.86 3.42
N ILE A 101 13.07 -1.54 3.28
CA ILE A 101 13.38 -0.92 1.99
C ILE A 101 14.69 -1.44 1.40
N ALA A 102 15.73 -1.59 2.22
CA ALA A 102 17.02 -2.12 1.78
C ALA A 102 16.93 -3.57 1.28
N LEU A 103 16.27 -4.45 2.04
CA LEU A 103 16.11 -5.86 1.68
C LEU A 103 15.22 -6.03 0.44
N THR A 104 14.15 -5.24 0.32
CA THR A 104 13.32 -5.23 -0.89
C THR A 104 14.13 -4.75 -2.10
N ALA A 105 14.94 -3.70 -1.97
CA ALA A 105 15.80 -3.22 -3.05
C ALA A 105 16.83 -4.30 -3.48
N VAL A 106 17.43 -5.02 -2.53
CA VAL A 106 18.30 -6.18 -2.83
C VAL A 106 17.52 -7.25 -3.59
N ALA A 107 16.31 -7.59 -3.16
CA ALA A 107 15.45 -8.55 -3.84
C ALA A 107 15.13 -8.11 -5.28
N MET A 108 14.83 -6.82 -5.51
CA MET A 108 14.62 -6.24 -6.84
C MET A 108 15.87 -6.34 -7.72
N VAL A 109 17.06 -6.10 -7.16
CA VAL A 109 18.33 -6.26 -7.90
C VAL A 109 18.55 -7.71 -8.32
N LEU A 110 18.24 -8.68 -7.45
CA LEU A 110 18.37 -10.10 -7.76
C LEU A 110 17.45 -10.56 -8.91
N VAL A 111 16.26 -9.96 -9.02
CA VAL A 111 15.31 -10.26 -10.10
C VAL A 111 15.36 -9.27 -11.26
N TRP A 112 16.31 -8.32 -11.26
CA TRP A 112 16.45 -7.29 -12.27
C TRP A 112 16.47 -7.80 -13.72
N PRO A 113 17.12 -8.94 -14.05
CA PRO A 113 17.04 -9.51 -15.41
C PRO A 113 15.59 -9.80 -15.85
N GLY A 114 14.71 -10.13 -14.91
CA GLY A 114 13.27 -10.29 -15.12
C GLY A 114 12.55 -8.97 -15.44
N TYR A 115 12.87 -7.89 -14.73
CA TYR A 115 12.28 -6.57 -15.03
C TYR A 115 12.68 -6.04 -16.40
N ARG A 116 13.90 -6.35 -16.85
CA ARG A 116 14.40 -5.93 -18.17
C ARG A 116 13.75 -6.63 -19.36
N THR A 117 12.96 -7.69 -19.16
CA THR A 117 12.20 -8.30 -20.26
C THR A 117 11.02 -7.45 -20.70
N PHE A 118 10.58 -6.52 -19.84
CA PHE A 118 9.55 -5.55 -20.15
C PHE A 118 10.18 -4.29 -20.77
N PRO A 119 9.70 -3.83 -21.94
CA PRO A 119 10.30 -2.70 -22.63
C PRO A 119 10.12 -1.43 -21.80
N TRP A 120 11.22 -0.78 -21.44
CA TRP A 120 11.21 0.49 -20.73
C TRP A 120 10.66 1.59 -21.65
N GLN A 121 9.38 1.91 -21.51
CA GLN A 121 8.71 3.00 -22.22
C GLN A 121 7.82 3.72 -21.22
N VAL A 122 7.94 5.04 -21.19
CA VAL A 122 7.16 5.90 -20.31
C VAL A 122 6.55 6.99 -21.16
N THR A 123 5.23 7.07 -21.14
CA THR A 123 4.44 8.09 -21.84
C THR A 123 4.09 9.20 -20.87
N TRP A 124 3.87 10.42 -21.37
CA TRP A 124 3.38 11.52 -20.53
C TRP A 124 2.01 11.22 -19.90
N LEU A 125 1.23 10.33 -20.52
CA LEU A 125 -0.08 9.89 -20.02
C LEU A 125 0.05 9.24 -18.63
N SER A 126 1.13 8.51 -18.35
CA SER A 126 1.38 7.93 -17.02
C SER A 126 1.46 9.01 -15.93
N VAL A 127 2.20 10.09 -16.18
CA VAL A 127 2.32 11.22 -15.25
C VAL A 127 0.98 11.91 -15.06
N ALA A 128 0.24 12.15 -16.15
CA ALA A 128 -1.08 12.77 -16.07
C ALA A 128 -2.08 11.92 -15.27
N VAL A 129 -2.10 10.60 -15.49
CA VAL A 129 -2.92 9.66 -14.71
C VAL A 129 -2.52 9.67 -13.24
N GLY A 130 -1.22 9.73 -12.93
CA GLY A 130 -0.75 9.81 -11.55
C GLY A 130 -1.18 11.11 -10.83
N VAL A 131 -1.08 12.25 -11.51
CA VAL A 131 -1.53 13.56 -10.98
C VAL A 131 -3.04 13.58 -10.77
N VAL A 132 -3.82 13.14 -11.75
CA VAL A 132 -5.28 13.06 -11.61
C VAL A 132 -5.66 12.05 -10.52
N GLY A 133 -4.94 10.94 -10.44
CA GLY A 133 -5.13 9.88 -9.46
C GLY A 133 -5.03 10.39 -8.02
N VAL A 134 -3.98 11.14 -7.67
CA VAL A 134 -3.82 11.69 -6.31
C VAL A 134 -4.91 12.71 -5.96
N VAL A 135 -5.32 13.56 -6.93
CA VAL A 135 -6.40 14.54 -6.71
C VAL A 135 -7.71 13.82 -6.41
N LEU A 136 -8.06 12.80 -7.20
CA LEU A 136 -9.28 12.02 -6.99
C LEU A 136 -9.21 11.21 -5.69
N TRP A 137 -8.05 10.64 -5.36
CA TRP A 137 -7.84 9.90 -4.12
C TRP A 137 -8.12 10.78 -2.91
N VAL A 138 -7.43 11.92 -2.81
CA VAL A 138 -7.57 12.87 -1.70
C VAL A 138 -9.00 13.41 -1.62
N LEU A 139 -9.62 13.74 -2.77
CA LEU A 139 -11.02 14.20 -2.81
C LEU A 139 -11.98 13.14 -2.26
N LEU A 140 -11.86 11.88 -2.70
CA LEU A 140 -12.74 10.80 -2.26
C LEU A 140 -12.55 10.48 -0.76
N CYS A 141 -11.31 10.53 -0.26
CA CYS A 141 -11.03 10.40 1.17
C CYS A 141 -11.70 11.53 1.98
N HIS A 142 -11.65 12.77 1.50
CA HIS A 142 -12.29 13.92 2.17
C HIS A 142 -13.83 13.87 2.12
N LEU A 143 -14.41 13.31 1.07
CA LEU A 143 -15.88 13.18 0.96
C LEU A 143 -16.49 12.19 1.95
N ARG A 144 -15.69 11.33 2.60
CA ARG A 144 -16.14 10.34 3.61
C ARG A 144 -17.39 9.56 3.18
N LEU A 145 -17.43 9.12 1.92
CA LEU A 145 -18.57 8.39 1.36
C LEU A 145 -18.67 6.96 1.94
N GLU A 146 -17.57 6.39 2.41
CA GLU A 146 -17.50 4.99 2.86
C GLU A 146 -18.31 4.69 4.13
N PRO A 147 -18.23 5.47 5.22
CA PRO A 147 -19.13 5.30 6.37
C PRO A 147 -20.62 5.37 5.99
N SER A 148 -20.95 6.18 4.97
CA SER A 148 -22.33 6.43 4.56
C SER A 148 -22.91 5.30 3.69
N ILE A 149 -22.10 4.74 2.78
CA ILE A 149 -22.55 3.76 1.78
C ILE A 149 -22.22 2.33 2.20
N ILE A 150 -21.00 2.11 2.71
CA ILE A 150 -20.47 0.77 3.01
C ILE A 150 -20.71 0.41 4.48
N GLY A 151 -20.73 1.41 5.37
CA GLY A 151 -20.99 1.21 6.80
C GLY A 151 -22.27 0.41 7.14
N PRO A 152 -23.41 0.65 6.47
CA PRO A 152 -24.62 -0.15 6.68
C PRO A 152 -24.47 -1.62 6.26
N LEU A 153 -23.79 -1.87 5.13
CA LEU A 153 -23.55 -3.22 4.61
C LEU A 153 -22.55 -3.99 5.47
N ASP A 154 -21.49 -3.32 5.94
CA ASP A 154 -20.48 -3.89 6.84
C ASP A 154 -21.07 -4.22 8.21
N ARG A 155 -21.91 -3.36 8.81
CA ARG A 155 -22.63 -3.69 10.05
C ARG A 155 -23.56 -4.88 9.88
N PHE A 156 -24.23 -4.97 8.73
CA PHE A 156 -25.11 -6.08 8.42
C PHE A 156 -24.35 -7.41 8.26
N LEU A 157 -23.26 -7.43 7.49
CA LEU A 157 -22.44 -8.62 7.26
C LEU A 157 -21.58 -9.00 8.47
N GLY A 158 -21.03 -8.00 9.17
CA GLY A 158 -20.22 -8.18 10.38
C GLY A 158 -21.00 -8.76 11.57
N GLY A 159 -22.32 -8.58 11.61
CA GLY A 159 -23.19 -9.22 12.60
C GLY A 159 -23.25 -10.76 12.51
N PHE A 160 -22.76 -11.35 11.42
CA PHE A 160 -22.67 -12.80 11.24
C PHE A 160 -21.29 -13.39 11.60
N ILE A 161 -20.31 -12.54 11.95
CA ILE A 161 -18.94 -12.96 12.30
C ILE A 161 -18.81 -13.02 13.83
N PRO A 162 -18.58 -14.20 14.44
CA PRO A 162 -18.44 -14.34 15.89
C PRO A 162 -17.24 -13.53 16.42
N GLY A 163 -17.45 -12.68 17.42
CA GLY A 163 -16.39 -11.94 18.12
C GLY A 163 -16.10 -10.51 17.65
N ARG A 164 -16.93 -9.92 16.78
CA ARG A 164 -16.81 -8.51 16.32
C ARG A 164 -17.56 -7.56 17.27
N GLU A 165 -16.92 -6.48 17.72
CA GLU A 165 -17.60 -5.46 18.53
C GLU A 165 -18.25 -4.37 17.65
N PRO A 166 -19.39 -3.78 18.05
CA PRO A 166 -20.00 -2.67 17.33
C PRO A 166 -19.14 -1.40 17.43
N GLY A 167 -18.35 -1.11 16.39
CA GLY A 167 -17.46 0.06 16.36
C GLY A 167 -16.11 -0.20 15.69
N ASP A 168 -15.76 -1.46 15.47
CA ASP A 168 -14.54 -1.84 14.75
C ASP A 168 -14.53 -1.28 13.32
N THR A 169 -13.40 -0.70 12.91
CA THR A 169 -13.19 -0.18 11.55
C THR A 169 -13.43 -1.27 10.50
N PRO A 170 -13.94 -0.90 9.31
CA PRO A 170 -14.35 -1.86 8.29
C PRO A 170 -13.14 -2.70 7.83
N THR A 171 -13.16 -4.00 8.12
CA THR A 171 -12.02 -4.91 7.93
C THR A 171 -12.34 -6.01 6.93
N ILE A 172 -12.76 -5.63 5.72
CA ILE A 172 -12.49 -6.49 4.56
C ILE A 172 -11.05 -6.19 4.09
N GLY A 173 -10.10 -6.42 5.01
CA GLY A 173 -8.70 -6.04 4.89
C GLY A 173 -7.85 -7.29 4.67
N LEU A 174 -7.46 -7.61 3.44
CA LEU A 174 -6.63 -8.79 3.14
C LEU A 174 -5.28 -8.73 3.89
N LEU A 175 -4.73 -7.53 4.04
CA LEU A 175 -3.49 -7.26 4.78
C LEU A 175 -3.67 -7.18 6.31
N GLY A 176 -4.88 -6.88 6.78
CA GLY A 176 -5.19 -6.83 8.22
C GLY A 176 -5.00 -8.18 8.90
N ILE A 177 -5.28 -9.27 8.17
CA ILE A 177 -5.05 -10.65 8.62
C ILE A 177 -3.54 -10.95 8.79
N LEU A 178 -2.67 -10.25 8.06
CA LEU A 178 -1.21 -10.38 8.12
C LEU A 178 -0.54 -9.32 8.99
N GLY A 179 -1.31 -8.51 9.74
CA GLY A 179 -0.77 -7.47 10.63
C GLY A 179 -0.10 -6.28 9.92
N THR A 180 -0.37 -6.09 8.63
CA THR A 180 0.29 -5.09 7.76
C THR A 180 -0.66 -3.97 7.30
N GLY A 181 -1.91 -3.97 7.79
CA GLY A 181 -2.97 -3.06 7.36
C GLY A 181 -3.02 -1.69 8.06
N GLU A 182 -2.39 -1.53 9.23
CA GLU A 182 -2.34 -0.24 9.92
C GLU A 182 -1.12 0.58 9.46
N ARG A 183 -1.37 1.79 8.93
CA ARG A 183 -0.31 2.76 8.63
C ARG A 183 0.32 3.23 9.93
N SER A 184 1.64 3.36 9.96
CA SER A 184 2.38 3.70 11.19
C SER A 184 2.13 5.13 11.69
N ALA A 185 1.72 6.03 10.79
CA ALA A 185 1.59 7.46 11.02
C ALA A 185 2.85 8.10 11.63
N PHE A 186 4.02 7.49 11.41
CA PHE A 186 5.27 7.92 12.06
C PHE A 186 5.77 9.26 11.48
N ASN A 187 5.66 10.33 12.27
CA ASN A 187 6.27 11.63 11.95
C ASN A 187 7.75 11.67 12.40
N PRO A 188 8.73 11.58 11.49
CA PRO A 188 10.15 11.61 11.86
C PRO A 188 10.63 12.97 12.32
N LEU A 189 9.97 14.06 11.91
CA LEU A 189 10.36 15.42 12.28
C LEU A 189 10.06 15.69 13.76
N GLU A 190 9.01 15.07 14.30
CA GLU A 190 8.67 15.12 15.72
C GLU A 190 9.43 14.06 16.54
N GLN A 191 9.35 12.80 16.14
CA GLN A 191 9.91 11.69 16.94
C GLN A 191 11.44 11.67 16.97
N MET A 192 12.09 12.32 16.01
CA MET A 192 13.55 12.43 15.93
C MET A 192 14.00 13.89 15.96
N ALA A 193 13.23 14.78 16.61
CA ALA A 193 13.52 16.21 16.69
C ALA A 193 14.94 16.53 17.23
N ASN A 194 15.44 15.68 18.13
CA ASN A 194 16.80 15.79 18.69
C ASN A 194 17.93 15.44 17.70
N GLN A 195 17.59 14.86 16.54
CA GLN A 195 18.53 14.40 15.51
C GLN A 195 18.02 14.80 14.10
N PRO A 196 17.99 16.10 13.76
CA PRO A 196 17.33 16.59 12.55
C PRO A 196 17.90 15.99 11.26
N ALA A 197 19.22 15.76 11.19
CA ALA A 197 19.84 15.11 10.04
C ALA A 197 19.34 13.67 9.83
N ALA A 198 19.17 12.91 10.93
CA ALA A 198 18.65 11.56 10.88
C ALA A 198 17.14 11.54 10.53
N ALA A 199 16.37 12.51 11.03
CA ALA A 199 14.96 12.69 10.68
C ALA A 199 14.76 12.90 9.17
N TRP A 200 15.52 13.83 8.57
CA TRP A 200 15.46 14.10 7.13
C TRP A 200 15.99 12.93 6.29
N ALA A 201 17.06 12.26 6.74
CA ALA A 201 17.57 11.06 6.07
C ALA A 201 16.54 9.93 6.07
N PHE A 202 15.86 9.71 7.19
CA PHE A 202 14.81 8.70 7.27
C PHE A 202 13.57 9.09 6.44
N LEU A 203 13.17 10.36 6.43
CA LEU A 203 12.10 10.85 5.56
C LEU A 203 12.42 10.59 4.08
N LEU A 204 13.67 10.83 3.65
CA LEU A 204 14.12 10.48 2.30
C LEU A 204 13.98 8.97 2.01
N VAL A 205 14.37 8.11 2.95
CA VAL A 205 14.17 6.65 2.82
C VAL A 205 12.69 6.31 2.65
N ARG A 206 11.80 6.97 3.39
CA ARG A 206 10.34 6.77 3.22
C ARG A 206 9.87 7.21 1.83
N PHE A 207 10.33 8.35 1.31
CA PHE A 207 9.99 8.78 -0.05
C PHE A 207 10.51 7.82 -1.13
N ILE A 208 11.72 7.29 -0.98
CA ILE A 208 12.27 6.26 -1.90
C ILE A 208 11.40 5.00 -1.84
N GLY A 209 11.07 4.53 -0.63
CA GLY A 209 10.18 3.40 -0.44
C GLY A 209 8.83 3.61 -1.13
N LEU A 210 8.16 4.71 -0.79
CA LEU A 210 6.82 5.07 -1.22
C LEU A 210 6.70 5.33 -2.74
N ALA A 211 7.65 6.07 -3.33
CA ALA A 211 7.53 6.55 -4.72
C ALA A 211 8.33 5.75 -5.74
N LEU A 212 9.32 4.94 -5.33
CA LEU A 212 10.21 4.21 -6.25
C LEU A 212 10.15 2.69 -6.05
N ILE A 213 10.15 2.20 -4.80
CA ILE A 213 10.20 0.76 -4.52
C ILE A 213 8.81 0.14 -4.58
N VAL A 214 7.87 0.66 -3.80
CA VAL A 214 6.48 0.16 -3.70
C VAL A 214 5.80 0.09 -5.07
N PRO A 215 5.82 1.14 -5.91
CA PRO A 215 5.18 1.09 -7.22
C PRO A 215 5.73 -0.03 -8.12
N VAL A 216 7.04 -0.30 -8.07
CA VAL A 216 7.63 -1.36 -8.88
C VAL A 216 7.16 -2.72 -8.38
N ILE A 217 7.30 -3.00 -7.07
CA ILE A 217 6.96 -4.33 -6.54
C ILE A 217 5.45 -4.61 -6.65
N GLU A 218 4.59 -3.62 -6.44
CA GLU A 218 3.15 -3.80 -6.46
C GLU A 218 2.60 -3.94 -7.88
N GLU A 219 3.07 -3.13 -8.83
CA GLU A 219 2.61 -3.23 -10.22
C GLU A 219 3.09 -4.53 -10.88
N PHE A 220 4.32 -4.97 -10.59
CA PHE A 220 4.80 -6.28 -11.02
C PHE A 220 4.04 -7.42 -10.35
N PHE A 221 3.73 -7.32 -9.06
CA PHE A 221 2.91 -8.33 -8.37
C PHE A 221 1.49 -8.40 -8.93
N LEU A 222 0.78 -7.27 -8.97
CA LEU A 222 -0.64 -7.21 -9.32
C LEU A 222 -0.85 -7.44 -10.83
N ARG A 223 -0.25 -6.59 -11.67
CA ARG A 223 -0.49 -6.58 -13.12
C ARG A 223 0.45 -7.53 -13.86
N GLY A 224 1.70 -7.61 -13.39
CA GLY A 224 2.71 -8.51 -13.97
C GLY A 224 2.45 -9.99 -13.68
N PHE A 225 1.86 -10.31 -12.53
CA PHE A 225 1.58 -11.69 -12.11
C PHE A 225 0.09 -11.95 -11.83
N LEU A 226 -0.52 -11.37 -10.80
CA LEU A 226 -1.81 -11.82 -10.27
C LEU A 226 -2.94 -11.78 -11.30
N MET A 227 -3.09 -10.66 -12.02
CA MET A 227 -4.10 -10.50 -13.06
C MET A 227 -3.92 -11.52 -14.20
N ARG A 228 -2.67 -11.85 -14.57
CA ARG A 228 -2.37 -12.85 -15.62
C ARG A 228 -2.52 -14.27 -15.10
N PHE A 229 -2.19 -14.50 -13.83
CA PHE A 229 -2.26 -15.79 -13.14
C PHE A 229 -3.69 -16.33 -13.10
N VAL A 230 -4.66 -15.47 -12.82
CA VAL A 230 -6.08 -15.87 -12.78
C VAL A 230 -6.68 -16.16 -14.16
N MET A 231 -6.03 -15.70 -15.25
CA MET A 231 -6.50 -15.94 -16.62
C MET A 231 -6.05 -17.30 -17.18
N HIS A 232 -4.83 -17.74 -16.85
CA HIS A 232 -4.25 -18.93 -17.49
C HIS A 232 -3.18 -19.62 -16.62
N GLN A 233 -3.11 -20.96 -16.66
CA GLN A 233 -2.10 -21.72 -15.91
C GLN A 233 -0.67 -21.36 -16.31
N GLN A 234 -0.43 -21.17 -17.61
CA GLN A 234 0.83 -20.68 -18.17
C GLN A 234 0.76 -19.16 -18.35
N TRP A 235 0.42 -18.44 -17.28
CA TRP A 235 0.18 -16.99 -17.28
C TRP A 235 1.34 -16.15 -17.84
N TRP A 236 2.57 -16.65 -17.75
CA TRP A 236 3.73 -15.98 -18.35
C TRP A 236 3.65 -15.89 -19.88
N GLN A 237 2.77 -16.67 -20.53
CA GLN A 237 2.47 -16.59 -21.97
C GLN A 237 1.33 -15.62 -22.30
N VAL A 238 0.61 -15.10 -21.30
CA VAL A 238 -0.43 -14.08 -21.50
C VAL A 238 0.28 -12.74 -21.75
N PRO A 239 0.07 -12.06 -22.88
CA PRO A 239 0.68 -10.75 -23.13
C PRO A 239 0.28 -9.70 -22.08
N PHE A 240 1.18 -8.76 -21.79
CA PHE A 240 0.86 -7.67 -20.86
C PHE A 240 -0.13 -6.70 -21.53
N GLY A 241 -1.25 -6.40 -20.86
CA GLY A 241 -2.33 -5.58 -21.41
C GLY A 241 -3.49 -6.39 -21.99
N GLU A 242 -3.41 -7.72 -21.98
CA GLU A 242 -4.57 -8.61 -22.18
C GLU A 242 -5.26 -8.86 -20.84
N VAL A 243 -6.59 -8.74 -20.82
CA VAL A 243 -7.41 -8.96 -19.62
C VAL A 243 -8.75 -9.59 -19.99
N ASP A 244 -9.30 -10.41 -19.09
CA ASP A 244 -10.69 -10.85 -19.11
C ASP A 244 -11.47 -10.23 -17.94
N GLY A 245 -12.76 -10.55 -17.83
CA GLY A 245 -13.60 -10.04 -16.74
C GLY A 245 -13.10 -10.43 -15.34
N THR A 246 -12.52 -11.63 -15.21
CA THR A 246 -11.96 -12.12 -13.93
C THR A 246 -10.73 -11.31 -13.54
N ALA A 247 -9.82 -11.06 -14.48
CA ALA A 247 -8.63 -10.25 -14.25
C ALA A 247 -8.96 -8.80 -13.91
N LEU A 248 -9.98 -8.20 -14.56
CA LEU A 248 -10.47 -6.86 -14.23
C LEU A 248 -11.02 -6.79 -12.80
N LEU A 249 -11.82 -7.81 -12.42
CA LEU A 249 -12.39 -7.91 -11.08
C LEU A 249 -11.28 -8.07 -10.04
N VAL A 250 -10.37 -9.02 -10.23
CA VAL A 250 -9.24 -9.29 -9.32
C VAL A 250 -8.30 -8.08 -9.23
N GLY A 251 -7.98 -7.46 -10.36
CA GLY A 251 -7.12 -6.27 -10.45
C GLY A 251 -7.68 -5.03 -9.75
N THR A 252 -8.96 -5.03 -9.41
CA THR A 252 -9.62 -3.94 -8.68
C THR A 252 -9.95 -4.33 -7.25
N LEU A 253 -10.59 -5.49 -7.03
CA LEU A 253 -11.05 -5.90 -5.70
C LEU A 253 -9.92 -6.27 -4.75
N VAL A 254 -8.90 -7.00 -5.21
CA VAL A 254 -7.77 -7.38 -4.34
C VAL A 254 -7.10 -6.16 -3.73
N PRO A 255 -6.64 -5.18 -4.51
CA PRO A 255 -6.03 -3.99 -3.93
C PRO A 255 -7.02 -3.13 -3.15
N MET A 256 -8.31 -3.03 -3.53
CA MET A 256 -9.31 -2.39 -2.67
C MET A 256 -9.32 -2.99 -1.26
N MET A 257 -9.31 -4.32 -1.16
CA MET A 257 -9.22 -5.01 0.13
C MET A 257 -7.86 -4.83 0.83
N MET A 258 -6.82 -4.35 0.14
CA MET A 258 -5.55 -3.97 0.77
C MET A 258 -5.55 -2.53 1.32
N HIS A 259 -6.57 -1.72 0.97
CA HIS A 259 -6.76 -0.35 1.44
C HIS A 259 -8.07 -0.20 2.23
N PRO A 260 -8.22 -0.88 3.39
CA PRO A 260 -9.42 -0.76 4.21
C PRO A 260 -9.61 0.69 4.68
N GLY A 261 -10.79 1.26 4.45
CA GLY A 261 -11.13 2.66 4.77
C GLY A 261 -10.90 3.66 3.63
N GLU A 262 -10.36 3.21 2.49
CA GLU A 262 -10.22 3.98 1.26
C GLU A 262 -10.71 3.17 0.04
N LEU A 263 -11.68 2.27 0.25
CA LEU A 263 -12.24 1.36 -0.76
C LEU A 263 -12.69 2.06 -2.04
N LEU A 264 -13.38 3.20 -1.95
CA LEU A 264 -13.87 3.92 -3.15
C LEU A 264 -12.72 4.62 -3.89
N ALA A 265 -11.81 5.24 -3.14
CA ALA A 265 -10.62 5.85 -3.71
C ALA A 265 -9.75 4.80 -4.43
N ALA A 266 -9.54 3.66 -3.78
CA ALA A 266 -8.88 2.50 -4.34
C ALA A 266 -9.62 2.01 -5.60
N ALA A 267 -10.93 1.78 -5.55
CA ALA A 267 -11.68 1.32 -6.72
C ALA A 267 -11.46 2.22 -7.95
N VAL A 268 -11.58 3.53 -7.77
CA VAL A 268 -11.39 4.52 -8.85
C VAL A 268 -9.95 4.50 -9.37
N TRP A 269 -8.98 4.56 -8.47
CA TRP A 269 -7.57 4.63 -8.84
C TRP A 269 -7.07 3.35 -9.52
N PHE A 270 -7.34 2.17 -8.93
CA PHE A 270 -6.95 0.89 -9.54
C PHE A 270 -7.67 0.66 -10.88
N SER A 271 -8.89 1.16 -11.06
CA SER A 271 -9.58 1.15 -12.37
C SER A 271 -8.89 2.07 -13.39
N MET A 272 -8.45 3.27 -12.99
CA MET A 272 -7.71 4.19 -13.86
C MET A 272 -6.38 3.60 -14.32
N VAL A 273 -5.61 3.00 -13.40
CA VAL A 273 -4.32 2.38 -13.75
C VAL A 273 -4.53 1.12 -14.60
N THR A 274 -5.62 0.37 -14.38
CA THR A 274 -6.00 -0.74 -15.27
C THR A 274 -6.39 -0.24 -16.66
N TRP A 275 -7.13 0.87 -16.77
CA TRP A 275 -7.37 1.51 -18.06
C TRP A 275 -6.06 1.95 -18.75
N LEU A 276 -5.12 2.53 -17.98
CA LEU A 276 -3.80 2.91 -18.50
C LEU A 276 -3.04 1.70 -19.05
N MET A 277 -3.03 0.59 -18.30
CA MET A 277 -2.47 -0.70 -18.73
C MET A 277 -3.08 -1.16 -20.06
N LEU A 278 -4.40 -1.09 -20.23
CA LEU A 278 -5.06 -1.48 -21.49
C LEU A 278 -4.72 -0.53 -22.64
N ARG A 279 -4.52 0.74 -22.34
CA ARG A 279 -4.27 1.79 -23.34
C ARG A 279 -2.84 1.77 -23.86
N THR A 280 -1.86 1.61 -22.97
CA THR A 280 -0.43 1.68 -23.31
C THR A 280 0.20 0.31 -23.48
N ARG A 281 -0.39 -0.71 -22.87
CA ARG A 281 0.14 -2.08 -22.80
C ARG A 281 1.59 -2.11 -22.34
N ASN A 282 1.93 -1.22 -21.41
CA ASN A 282 3.24 -1.09 -20.82
C ASN A 282 3.16 -1.04 -19.29
N ILE A 283 3.94 -1.89 -18.61
CA ILE A 283 3.95 -1.96 -17.15
C ILE A 283 4.61 -0.73 -16.52
N TRP A 284 5.61 -0.14 -17.17
CA TRP A 284 6.32 1.02 -16.66
C TRP A 284 5.47 2.29 -16.67
N ASP A 285 4.50 2.41 -17.58
CA ASP A 285 3.48 3.47 -17.47
C ASP A 285 2.64 3.33 -16.19
N CYS A 286 2.30 2.09 -15.80
CA CYS A 286 1.56 1.84 -14.56
C CYS A 286 2.43 2.16 -13.33
N VAL A 287 3.69 1.70 -13.33
CA VAL A 287 4.68 2.00 -12.29
C VAL A 287 4.89 3.50 -12.12
N VAL A 288 5.00 4.26 -13.22
CA VAL A 288 5.20 5.70 -13.17
C VAL A 288 3.94 6.42 -12.69
N ALA A 289 2.75 6.05 -13.16
CA ALA A 289 1.50 6.63 -12.65
C ALA A 289 1.36 6.42 -11.14
N HIS A 290 1.72 5.23 -10.66
CA HIS A 290 1.73 4.89 -9.25
C HIS A 290 2.81 5.65 -8.47
N GLY A 291 4.05 5.66 -8.94
CA GLY A 291 5.12 6.43 -8.30
C GLY A 291 4.83 7.94 -8.21
N VAL A 292 4.23 8.52 -9.25
CA VAL A 292 3.79 9.93 -9.24
C VAL A 292 2.68 10.16 -8.23
N THR A 293 1.67 9.29 -8.20
CA THR A 293 0.57 9.37 -7.21
C THR A 293 1.15 9.37 -5.79
N ASN A 294 2.01 8.40 -5.49
CA ASN A 294 2.60 8.19 -4.19
C ASN A 294 3.55 9.32 -3.78
N LEU A 295 4.36 9.84 -4.71
CA LEU A 295 5.22 10.99 -4.46
C LEU A 295 4.40 12.23 -4.07
N LEU A 296 3.36 12.53 -4.83
CA LEU A 296 2.49 13.69 -4.58
C LEU A 296 1.69 13.51 -3.29
N LEU A 297 1.24 12.30 -2.98
CA LEU A 297 0.60 12.00 -1.71
C LEU A 297 1.57 12.18 -0.54
N GLY A 298 2.81 11.70 -0.65
CA GLY A 298 3.84 11.93 0.37
C GLY A 298 4.16 13.42 0.58
N ILE A 299 4.21 14.21 -0.49
CA ILE A 299 4.37 15.67 -0.39
C ILE A 299 3.16 16.29 0.32
N TYR A 300 1.94 15.88 -0.04
CA TYR A 300 0.72 16.33 0.62
C TYR A 300 0.74 16.02 2.13
N VAL A 301 1.16 14.80 2.51
CA VAL A 301 1.30 14.42 3.93
C VAL A 301 2.20 15.36 4.70
N VAL A 302 3.40 15.65 4.17
CA VAL A 302 4.37 16.52 4.84
C VAL A 302 3.89 17.97 4.90
N LEU A 303 3.20 18.47 3.86
CA LEU A 303 2.73 19.86 3.81
C LEU A 303 1.51 20.12 4.70
N PHE A 304 0.63 19.13 4.87
CA PHE A 304 -0.64 19.27 5.57
C PHE A 304 -0.71 18.49 6.89
N ASP A 305 0.42 17.93 7.33
CA ASP A 305 0.55 17.17 8.58
C ASP A 305 -0.41 15.97 8.68
N GLN A 306 -0.66 15.32 7.53
CA GLN A 306 -1.63 14.22 7.41
C GLN A 306 -0.94 12.85 7.49
N TRP A 307 -0.11 12.63 8.52
CA TRP A 307 0.75 11.44 8.66
C TRP A 307 0.00 10.12 8.67
N GLN A 308 -1.30 10.10 9.00
CA GLN A 308 -2.15 8.92 8.90
C GLN A 308 -2.25 8.34 7.48
N LEU A 309 -1.87 9.09 6.45
CA LEU A 309 -1.82 8.63 5.07
C LEU A 309 -0.47 7.96 4.70
N MET A 310 0.52 7.95 5.59
CA MET A 310 1.89 7.48 5.34
C MET A 310 2.45 6.57 6.43
#